data_AF-A0A9W6BNY5-F1
#
_entry.id   AF-A0A9W6BNY5-F1
#
_cell.length_a   1.000
_cell.length_b   1.000
_cell.length_c   1.000
_cell.angle_alpha   90.00
_cell.angle_beta   90.00
_cell.angle_gamma   90.00
#
_symmetry.space_group_name_H-M   'P 1'
#
loop_
_entity.id
_entity.type
_entity.pdbx_description
1 polymer ?
#
loop_
_entity_poly.entity_id
_entity_poly.type
_entity_poly.pdbx_seq_one_letter_code
_entity_poly.pdbx_strand_id
1 'polypeptide(L)'
;MGDGVNDAPALKKADIGISMGIAGKDVSKEAADMILMDDNFASIVNGVEEGRLIFDNLKKSICYTLTSKVPELSPFLLWVIAGIPLATTTILILAIDLGTDMVPAISFAYETREADIMSRAPRDAHNDHLVNLKLLLFTYLHIGVMQALAGWFGFFVAMNDYGYAPWVMHTIGFHWDKAQLVCYQGEDGRVSQCGFGCKSPDSAAIVNSVAAAAGLAGPSEAAMRTAARDFCREGCFATNNATDPFSEFAPGGRGFRGFAGGTQAVCGRSCAWYDSLTATDRSFLLSESASSTSPFRNILTPEDDRRVQEFQFFCGSAFNATLSATFGFAGRGGQDARASAPPGAMYWWRAAPQNVPNLTYQRRALSQGQSAYFVAVVLNKIIAALMSKTRKLSIFSQGIMNNKFMLMGFVFEAIIVVLIVYVPPLNVVFSTGPLYGLHWLPGLPWFLLCFLYDEGRKALMRASPGGWVERLTYW
;
A
#
# COMPACT_ATOMS: atom_id res chain seq x y z
N MET A 1 7.25 51.86 19.08
CA MET A 1 8.36 51.82 20.06
C MET A 1 8.12 52.91 21.07
N GLY A 2 8.34 52.62 22.35
CA GLY A 2 8.15 53.59 23.41
C GLY A 2 8.79 53.13 24.72
N ASP A 3 9.04 54.07 25.61
CA ASP A 3 9.63 53.82 26.93
C ASP A 3 8.74 54.36 28.06
N GLY A 4 7.87 55.33 27.77
CA GLY A 4 6.99 55.98 28.73
C GLY A 4 5.63 55.30 28.92
N VAL A 5 4.97 55.61 30.04
CA VAL A 5 3.61 55.15 30.35
C VAL A 5 2.59 55.65 29.32
N ASN A 6 2.83 56.84 28.75
CA ASN A 6 2.02 57.45 27.70
C ASN A 6 2.10 56.67 26.37
N ASP A 7 3.12 55.84 26.15
CA ASP A 7 3.26 55.03 24.94
C ASP A 7 2.48 53.72 25.02
N ALA A 8 2.04 53.30 26.22
CA ALA A 8 1.38 52.01 26.43
C ALA A 8 0.13 51.80 25.53
N PRO A 9 -0.77 52.78 25.33
CA PRO A 9 -1.91 52.60 24.41
C PRO A 9 -1.47 52.41 22.95
N ALA A 10 -0.39 53.09 22.53
CA ALA A 10 0.12 52.98 21.18
C ALA A 10 0.87 51.66 20.96
N LEU A 11 1.66 51.23 21.95
CA LEU A 11 2.33 49.92 21.95
C LEU A 11 1.32 48.79 21.88
N LYS A 12 0.22 48.88 22.63
CA LYS A 12 -0.82 47.85 22.65
C LYS A 12 -1.65 47.79 21.36
N LYS A 13 -1.79 48.92 20.66
CA LYS A 13 -2.53 49.01 19.38
C LYS A 13 -1.67 48.67 18.16
N ALA A 14 -0.35 48.79 18.26
CA ALA A 14 0.56 48.42 17.19
C ALA A 14 0.53 46.91 16.93
N ASP A 15 0.81 46.49 15.69
CA ASP A 15 0.93 45.06 15.34
C ASP A 15 2.10 44.39 16.08
N ILE A 16 3.13 45.18 16.42
CA ILE A 16 4.23 44.78 17.31
C ILE A 16 4.70 45.98 18.14
N GLY A 17 4.45 45.95 19.45
CA GLY A 17 4.96 46.92 20.41
C GLY A 17 6.40 46.57 20.82
N ILE A 18 7.31 47.55 20.79
CA ILE A 18 8.71 47.40 21.25
C ILE A 18 8.98 48.37 22.39
N SER A 19 9.42 47.86 23.55
CA SER A 19 9.80 48.66 24.73
C SER A 19 11.28 48.50 25.12
N MET A 20 11.80 49.49 25.83
CA MET A 20 13.18 49.54 26.34
C MET A 20 13.27 48.78 27.67
N GLY A 21 14.27 47.91 27.81
CA GLY A 21 14.48 47.07 28.98
C GLY A 21 15.01 47.83 30.19
N ILE A 22 15.86 48.85 29.97
CA ILE A 22 16.48 49.64 31.04
C ILE A 22 15.72 50.96 31.24
N ALA A 23 15.60 51.77 30.20
CA ALA A 23 14.93 53.07 30.24
C ALA A 23 13.40 52.99 30.35
N GLY A 24 12.80 51.88 29.90
CA GLY A 24 11.34 51.72 29.85
C GLY A 24 10.70 51.59 31.23
N LYS A 25 9.53 52.21 31.38
CA LYS A 25 8.65 52.06 32.54
C LYS A 25 7.94 50.70 32.52
N ASP A 26 7.59 50.18 33.68
CA ASP A 26 6.98 48.84 33.77
C ASP A 26 5.68 48.73 32.95
N VAL A 27 4.87 49.79 32.95
CA VAL A 27 3.63 49.85 32.15
C VAL A 27 3.91 49.76 30.64
N SER A 28 5.01 50.33 30.14
CA SER A 28 5.36 50.23 28.72
C SER A 28 5.95 48.87 28.37
N LYS A 29 6.68 48.23 29.28
CA LYS A 29 7.19 46.85 29.13
C LYS A 29 6.06 45.83 29.10
N GLU A 30 5.06 45.97 29.97
CA GLU A 30 3.87 45.09 29.99
C GLU A 30 2.97 45.28 28.77
N ALA A 31 2.95 46.49 28.19
CA ALA A 31 2.15 46.79 27.01
C ALA A 31 2.80 46.34 25.69
N ALA A 32 4.12 46.11 25.67
CA ALA A 32 4.89 45.73 24.49
C ALA A 32 4.94 44.21 24.27
N ASP A 33 5.09 43.79 23.01
CA ASP A 33 5.24 42.39 22.60
C ASP A 33 6.72 41.95 22.58
N MET A 34 7.64 42.91 22.46
CA MET A 34 9.09 42.69 22.44
C MET A 34 9.79 43.72 23.35
N ILE A 35 10.78 43.26 24.10
CA ILE A 35 11.57 44.09 25.02
C ILE A 35 13.05 44.04 24.62
N LEU A 36 13.66 45.21 24.46
CA LEU A 36 15.10 45.33 24.19
C LEU A 36 15.86 45.39 25.51
N MET A 37 16.37 44.24 25.96
CA MET A 37 17.05 44.12 27.26
C MET A 37 18.29 45.02 27.40
N ASP A 38 18.93 45.38 26.29
CA ASP A 38 20.15 46.16 26.20
C ASP A 38 19.93 47.62 25.76
N ASP A 39 18.68 48.05 25.56
CA ASP A 39 18.31 49.39 25.07
C ASP A 39 19.00 49.77 23.74
N ASN A 40 19.39 48.76 22.93
CA ASN A 40 20.07 48.99 21.67
C ASN A 40 19.08 49.00 20.49
N PHE A 41 18.93 50.16 19.85
CA PHE A 41 18.08 50.32 18.66
C PHE A 41 18.54 49.46 17.47
N ALA A 42 19.82 49.08 17.39
CA ALA A 42 20.32 48.21 16.31
C ALA A 42 19.65 46.82 16.33
N SER A 43 19.20 46.36 17.49
CA SER A 43 18.47 45.10 17.65
C SER A 43 17.17 45.06 16.85
N ILE A 44 16.57 46.22 16.55
CA ILE A 44 15.37 46.31 15.68
C ILE A 44 15.73 45.96 14.24
N VAL A 45 16.88 46.42 13.74
CA VAL A 45 17.35 46.11 12.38
C VAL A 45 17.59 44.61 12.24
N ASN A 46 18.25 44.01 13.24
CA ASN A 46 18.45 42.56 13.31
C ASN A 46 17.11 41.81 13.40
N GLY A 47 16.15 42.32 14.18
CA GLY A 47 14.81 41.74 14.28
C GLY A 47 14.04 41.77 12.97
N VAL A 48 14.15 42.84 12.19
CA VAL A 48 13.55 42.93 10.84
C VAL A 48 14.23 41.96 9.87
N GLU A 49 15.55 41.83 9.96
CA GLU A 49 16.32 40.89 9.16
C GLU A 49 15.89 39.44 9.44
N GLU A 50 15.87 39.03 10.71
CA GLU A 50 15.43 37.69 11.13
C GLU A 50 13.96 37.43 10.80
N GLY A 51 13.08 38.44 10.98
CA GLY A 51 11.67 38.35 10.60
C GLY A 51 11.46 38.12 9.10
N ARG A 52 12.29 38.74 8.25
CA ARG A 52 12.27 38.51 6.79
C ARG A 52 12.85 37.14 6.42
N LEU A 53 13.90 36.71 7.10
CA LEU A 53 14.53 35.41 6.90
C LEU A 53 13.59 34.26 7.26
N ILE A 54 12.98 34.30 8.45
CA ILE A 54 12.07 33.24 8.91
C ILE A 54 10.84 33.12 8.01
N PHE A 55 10.32 34.23 7.47
CA PHE A 55 9.19 34.20 6.55
C PHE A 55 9.53 33.43 5.26
N ASP A 56 10.68 33.68 4.65
CA ASP A 56 11.13 32.95 3.46
C ASP A 56 11.43 31.48 3.79
N ASN A 57 12.05 31.21 4.94
CA ASN A 57 12.34 29.85 5.40
C ASN A 57 11.07 29.04 5.70
N LEU A 58 10.03 29.67 6.25
CA LEU A 58 8.72 29.05 6.45
C LEU A 58 8.07 28.68 5.13
N LYS A 59 8.19 29.50 4.07
CA LYS A 59 7.71 29.10 2.73
C LYS A 59 8.40 27.84 2.23
N LYS A 60 9.71 27.71 2.45
CA LYS A 60 10.50 26.51 2.06
C LYS A 60 10.06 25.28 2.85
N SER A 61 9.90 25.41 4.16
CA SER A 61 9.40 24.34 5.02
C SER A 61 8.01 23.87 4.60
N ILE A 62 7.09 24.80 4.32
CA ILE A 62 5.72 24.49 3.88
C ILE A 62 5.74 23.84 2.49
N CYS A 63 6.57 24.35 1.58
CA CYS A 63 6.75 23.77 0.25
C CYS A 63 7.20 22.30 0.33
N TYR A 64 8.18 22.01 1.20
CA TYR A 64 8.65 20.65 1.46
C TYR A 64 7.53 19.72 2.00
N THR A 65 6.82 20.15 3.05
CA THR A 65 5.79 19.30 3.68
C THR A 65 4.55 19.11 2.82
N LEU A 66 4.17 20.09 2.00
CA LEU A 66 3.05 19.96 1.06
C LEU A 66 3.39 19.02 -0.09
N THR A 67 4.65 18.96 -0.51
CA THR A 67 5.05 18.14 -1.66
C THR A 67 4.77 16.64 -1.42
N SER A 68 4.92 16.14 -0.19
CA SER A 68 4.69 14.72 0.12
C SER A 68 3.22 14.29 0.14
N LYS A 69 2.28 15.24 0.14
CA LYS A 69 0.85 14.93 0.19
C LYS A 69 0.36 14.18 -1.06
N VAL A 70 0.99 14.44 -2.19
CA VAL A 70 0.63 13.78 -3.46
C VAL A 70 1.02 12.29 -3.48
N PRO A 71 2.27 11.89 -3.16
CA PRO A 71 2.59 10.46 -3.01
C PRO A 71 1.83 9.81 -1.85
N GLU A 72 1.44 10.52 -0.79
CA GLU A 72 0.61 9.92 0.28
C GLU A 72 -0.84 9.66 -0.17
N LEU A 73 -1.41 10.54 -0.99
CA LEU A 73 -2.79 10.41 -1.48
C LEU A 73 -2.91 9.46 -2.67
N SER A 74 -1.89 9.38 -3.53
CA SER A 74 -1.95 8.62 -4.79
C SER A 74 -2.24 7.10 -4.63
N PRO A 75 -1.73 6.38 -3.60
CA PRO A 75 -2.07 4.99 -3.32
C PRO A 75 -3.56 4.78 -3.10
N PHE A 76 -4.22 5.66 -2.34
CA PHE A 76 -5.65 5.57 -2.10
C PHE A 76 -6.46 5.88 -3.35
N LEU A 77 -6.09 6.92 -4.10
CA LEU A 77 -6.80 7.30 -5.32
C LEU A 77 -6.75 6.17 -6.36
N LEU A 78 -5.58 5.57 -6.59
CA LEU A 78 -5.45 4.48 -7.56
C LEU A 78 -6.01 3.15 -7.05
N TRP A 79 -6.04 2.92 -5.74
CA TRP A 79 -6.78 1.81 -5.16
C TRP A 79 -8.29 1.94 -5.42
N VAL A 80 -8.87 3.12 -5.25
CA VAL A 80 -10.31 3.34 -5.50
C VAL A 80 -10.65 3.32 -6.99
N ILE A 81 -9.87 4.03 -7.82
CA ILE A 81 -10.21 4.26 -9.24
C ILE A 81 -9.81 3.07 -10.12
N ALA A 82 -8.57 2.59 -9.97
CA ALA A 82 -8.00 1.54 -10.81
C ALA A 82 -8.04 0.15 -10.15
N GLY A 83 -8.46 0.06 -8.89
CA GLY A 83 -8.49 -1.20 -8.15
C GLY A 83 -7.11 -1.84 -8.04
N ILE A 84 -6.03 -1.06 -7.95
CA ILE A 84 -4.66 -1.56 -7.78
C ILE A 84 -4.44 -1.89 -6.30
N PRO A 85 -3.66 -2.93 -5.92
CA PRO A 85 -3.36 -3.21 -4.51
C PRO A 85 -2.79 -1.98 -3.78
N LEU A 86 -3.16 -1.83 -2.51
CA LEU A 86 -2.85 -0.64 -1.73
C LEU A 86 -1.34 -0.51 -1.49
N ALA A 87 -0.70 0.44 -2.20
CA ALA A 87 0.75 0.64 -2.16
C ALA A 87 1.26 1.28 -0.86
N THR A 88 0.42 1.91 -0.05
CA THR A 88 0.83 2.49 1.25
C THR A 88 -0.32 2.43 2.24
N THR A 89 -0.03 2.00 3.47
CA THR A 89 -1.00 1.93 4.56
C THR A 89 -1.12 3.29 5.27
N THR A 90 -2.22 3.50 6.00
CA THR A 90 -2.40 4.72 6.82
C THR A 90 -1.28 4.89 7.85
N ILE A 91 -0.80 3.80 8.44
CA ILE A 91 0.27 3.83 9.44
C ILE A 91 1.60 4.27 8.80
N LEU A 92 1.90 3.84 7.57
CA LEU A 92 3.08 4.32 6.85
C LEU A 92 3.01 5.80 6.52
N ILE A 93 1.83 6.34 6.20
CA ILE A 93 1.65 7.79 5.99
C ILE A 93 1.94 8.55 7.30
N LEU A 94 1.46 8.05 8.43
CA LEU A 94 1.79 8.65 9.73
C LEU A 94 3.28 8.56 10.05
N ALA A 95 3.94 7.46 9.68
CA ALA A 95 5.39 7.30 9.83
C ALA A 95 6.17 8.33 9.00
N ILE A 96 5.66 8.66 7.82
CA ILE A 96 6.22 9.69 6.95
C ILE A 96 6.03 11.07 7.59
N ASP A 97 4.80 11.44 7.91
CA ASP A 97 4.43 12.80 8.36
C ASP A 97 4.96 13.17 9.74
N LEU A 98 4.82 12.25 10.70
CA LEU A 98 5.20 12.47 12.09
C LEU A 98 6.57 11.88 12.43
N GLY A 99 7.17 11.09 11.54
CA GLY A 99 8.47 10.46 11.76
C GLY A 99 9.55 11.09 10.92
N THR A 100 9.59 10.72 9.63
CA THR A 100 10.71 11.08 8.74
C THR A 100 10.75 12.56 8.39
N ASP A 101 9.59 13.21 8.22
CA ASP A 101 9.53 14.59 7.69
C ASP A 101 9.81 15.68 8.71
N MET A 102 9.64 15.41 10.00
CA MET A 102 9.71 16.45 11.04
C MET A 102 11.09 17.10 11.09
N VAL A 103 12.17 16.30 11.11
CA VAL A 103 13.54 16.85 11.28
C VAL A 103 13.99 17.63 10.04
N PRO A 104 13.82 17.11 8.80
CA PRO A 104 14.10 17.90 7.59
C PRO A 104 13.22 19.15 7.47
N ALA A 105 11.93 19.09 7.82
CA ALA A 105 11.05 20.26 7.77
C ALA A 105 11.53 21.38 8.72
N ILE A 106 11.85 21.03 9.97
CA ILE A 106 12.37 21.98 10.96
C ILE A 106 13.73 22.54 10.51
N SER A 107 14.53 21.75 9.78
CA SER A 107 15.85 22.18 9.32
C SER A 107 15.83 23.40 8.40
N PHE A 108 14.72 23.66 7.70
CA PHE A 108 14.57 24.84 6.86
C PHE A 108 14.57 26.15 7.66
N ALA A 109 14.22 26.11 8.95
CA ALA A 109 14.29 27.30 9.81
C ALA A 109 15.73 27.83 9.93
N TYR A 110 16.72 26.95 9.83
CA TYR A 110 18.16 27.26 9.91
C TYR A 110 18.79 27.57 8.55
N GLU A 111 17.97 27.74 7.50
CA GLU A 111 18.49 28.04 6.17
C GLU A 111 18.96 29.50 6.07
N THR A 112 20.04 29.73 5.32
CA THR A 112 20.64 31.04 5.19
C THR A 112 19.97 31.88 4.10
N ARG A 113 20.21 33.20 4.15
CA ARG A 113 19.71 34.19 3.19
C ARG A 113 20.18 33.86 1.76
N GLU A 114 19.27 33.92 0.77
CA GLU A 114 19.60 33.72 -0.66
C GLU A 114 20.08 35.01 -1.34
N ALA A 115 19.61 36.16 -0.87
CA ALA A 115 19.97 37.47 -1.42
C ALA A 115 19.97 38.48 -0.27
N ASP A 116 20.39 39.71 -0.55
CA ASP A 116 20.29 40.79 0.44
C ASP A 116 18.82 41.10 0.74
N ILE A 117 18.29 40.50 1.80
CA ILE A 117 16.90 40.65 2.24
C ILE A 117 16.61 42.03 2.83
N MET A 118 17.62 42.85 3.10
CA MET A 118 17.44 44.19 3.66
C MET A 118 17.24 45.24 2.57
N SER A 119 17.74 45.00 1.35
CA SER A 119 17.55 45.90 0.21
C SER A 119 16.16 45.83 -0.45
N ARG A 120 15.38 44.77 -0.20
CA ARG A 120 14.00 44.67 -0.72
C ARG A 120 13.00 45.48 0.11
N ALA A 121 11.95 45.99 -0.53
CA ALA A 121 10.84 46.64 0.16
C ALA A 121 10.09 45.66 1.09
N PRO A 122 9.38 46.15 2.13
CA PRO A 122 8.48 45.33 2.93
C PRO A 122 7.44 44.64 2.05
N ARG A 123 7.07 43.39 2.40
CA ARG A 123 6.06 42.64 1.65
C ARG A 123 4.70 43.33 1.74
N ASP A 124 3.88 43.16 0.71
CA ASP A 124 2.48 43.54 0.78
C ASP A 124 1.67 42.44 1.48
N ALA A 125 0.98 42.79 2.57
CA ALA A 125 0.20 41.83 3.34
C ALA A 125 -0.98 41.22 2.56
N HIS A 126 -1.49 41.93 1.55
CA HIS A 126 -2.66 41.51 0.76
C HIS A 126 -2.30 40.68 -0.48
N ASN A 127 -1.10 40.86 -1.03
CA ASN A 127 -0.68 40.18 -2.26
C ASN A 127 0.37 39.08 -1.99
N ASP A 128 1.30 39.32 -1.07
CA ASP A 128 2.40 38.40 -0.77
C ASP A 128 2.09 37.53 0.45
N HIS A 129 1.17 36.58 0.26
CA HIS A 129 0.85 35.59 1.28
C HIS A 129 1.97 34.56 1.46
N LEU A 130 1.93 33.87 2.61
CA LEU A 130 2.85 32.78 2.92
C LEU A 130 2.64 31.59 1.99
N VAL A 131 1.37 31.24 1.72
CA VAL A 131 0.98 30.17 0.80
C VAL A 131 0.21 30.77 -0.36
N ASN A 132 0.83 30.79 -1.53
CA ASN A 132 0.23 31.28 -2.76
C ASN A 132 -0.26 30.12 -3.63
N LEU A 133 -1.22 30.37 -4.52
CA LEU A 133 -1.67 29.37 -5.49
C LEU A 133 -0.51 28.86 -6.36
N LYS A 134 0.45 29.73 -6.70
CA LYS A 134 1.67 29.34 -7.43
C LYS A 134 2.49 28.30 -6.67
N LEU A 135 2.62 28.46 -5.35
CA LEU A 135 3.29 27.50 -4.47
C LEU A 135 2.55 26.15 -4.54
N LEU A 136 1.23 26.16 -4.34
CA LEU A 136 0.42 24.95 -4.36
C LEU A 136 0.46 24.21 -5.69
N LEU A 137 0.32 24.91 -6.81
CA LEU A 137 0.39 24.31 -8.14
C LEU A 137 1.78 23.75 -8.44
N PHE A 138 2.84 24.45 -8.00
CA PHE A 138 4.20 23.97 -8.15
C PHE A 138 4.45 22.71 -7.30
N THR A 139 4.10 22.72 -6.01
CA THR A 139 4.34 21.59 -5.11
C THR A 139 3.50 20.38 -5.48
N TYR A 140 2.20 20.56 -5.72
CA TYR A 140 1.31 19.43 -5.98
C TYR A 140 1.45 18.88 -7.40
N LEU A 141 1.45 19.73 -8.44
CA LEU A 141 1.41 19.23 -9.81
C LEU A 141 2.78 18.89 -10.39
N HIS A 142 3.86 19.52 -9.92
CA HIS A 142 5.20 19.24 -10.46
C HIS A 142 5.94 18.26 -9.55
N ILE A 143 6.38 18.70 -8.37
CA ILE A 143 7.26 17.88 -7.53
C ILE A 143 6.50 16.69 -6.96
N GLY A 144 5.29 16.91 -6.43
CA GLY A 144 4.46 15.87 -5.84
C GLY A 144 4.11 14.76 -6.82
N VAL A 145 3.78 15.09 -8.08
CA VAL A 145 3.52 14.08 -9.13
C VAL A 145 4.80 13.28 -9.45
N MET A 146 5.95 13.92 -9.59
CA MET A 146 7.21 13.21 -9.82
C MET A 146 7.54 12.24 -8.68
N GLN A 147 7.32 12.65 -7.43
CA GLN A 147 7.49 11.76 -6.27
C GLN A 147 6.50 10.60 -6.25
N ALA A 148 5.23 10.86 -6.56
CA ALA A 148 4.22 9.80 -6.67
C ALA A 148 4.61 8.79 -7.74
N LEU A 149 5.06 9.25 -8.92
CA LEU A 149 5.55 8.38 -9.98
C LEU A 149 6.77 7.55 -9.53
N ALA A 150 7.69 8.14 -8.78
CA ALA A 150 8.83 7.42 -8.23
C ALA A 150 8.42 6.32 -7.23
N GLY A 151 7.47 6.63 -6.34
CA GLY A 151 6.87 5.67 -5.41
C GLY A 151 6.21 4.51 -6.16
N TRP A 152 5.37 4.81 -7.14
CA TRP A 152 4.69 3.80 -7.96
C TRP A 152 5.66 2.96 -8.78
N PHE A 153 6.71 3.56 -9.32
CA PHE A 153 7.77 2.82 -10.01
C PHE A 153 8.45 1.80 -9.09
N GLY A 154 8.80 2.21 -7.86
CA GLY A 154 9.34 1.29 -6.84
C GLY A 154 8.37 0.15 -6.50
N PHE A 155 7.09 0.47 -6.30
CA PHE A 155 6.05 -0.52 -6.04
C PHE A 155 5.91 -1.55 -7.18
N PHE A 156 5.81 -1.08 -8.42
CA PHE A 156 5.65 -1.96 -9.58
C PHE A 156 6.87 -2.83 -9.85
N VAL A 157 8.08 -2.30 -9.66
CA VAL A 157 9.32 -3.09 -9.78
C VAL A 157 9.32 -4.21 -8.73
N ALA A 158 9.04 -3.88 -7.47
CA ALA A 158 8.98 -4.87 -6.40
C ALA A 158 7.92 -5.95 -6.68
N MET A 159 6.71 -5.56 -7.08
CA MET A 159 5.66 -6.52 -7.37
C MET A 159 5.95 -7.37 -8.61
N ASN A 160 6.64 -6.81 -9.62
CA ASN A 160 7.06 -7.53 -10.82
C ASN A 160 8.08 -8.63 -10.51
N ASP A 161 9.01 -8.40 -9.58
CA ASP A 161 9.96 -9.43 -9.11
C ASP A 161 9.24 -10.61 -8.42
N TYR A 162 8.06 -10.37 -7.83
CA TYR A 162 7.20 -11.41 -7.28
C TYR A 162 6.39 -12.16 -8.33
N GLY A 163 6.48 -11.78 -9.61
CA GLY A 163 5.73 -12.36 -10.72
C GLY A 163 4.41 -11.65 -11.02
N TYR A 164 4.09 -10.56 -10.32
CA TYR A 164 2.90 -9.76 -10.58
C TYR A 164 3.27 -8.60 -11.50
N ALA A 165 2.94 -8.74 -12.78
CA ALA A 165 3.19 -7.67 -13.73
C ALA A 165 2.18 -6.52 -13.59
N PRO A 166 2.57 -5.25 -13.87
CA PRO A 166 1.71 -4.09 -13.66
C PRO A 166 0.36 -4.15 -14.40
N TRP A 167 0.33 -4.71 -15.60
CA TRP A 167 -0.89 -4.81 -16.41
C TRP A 167 -1.95 -5.73 -15.80
N VAL A 168 -1.55 -6.64 -14.90
CA VAL A 168 -2.48 -7.59 -14.27
C VAL A 168 -3.03 -7.06 -12.94
N MET A 169 -2.45 -5.97 -12.40
CA MET A 169 -2.83 -5.43 -11.10
C MET A 169 -4.10 -4.58 -11.11
N HIS A 170 -4.61 -4.25 -12.29
CA HIS A 170 -5.86 -3.52 -12.38
C HIS A 170 -7.00 -4.37 -11.79
N THR A 171 -7.93 -3.73 -11.07
CA THR A 171 -9.14 -4.34 -10.48
C THR A 171 -8.95 -5.40 -9.37
N ILE A 172 -7.73 -5.84 -9.06
CA ILE A 172 -7.52 -6.92 -8.07
C ILE A 172 -7.25 -6.45 -6.63
N GLY A 173 -7.01 -5.17 -6.40
CA GLY A 173 -6.60 -4.60 -5.12
C GLY A 173 -7.63 -4.73 -3.98
N PHE A 174 -8.93 -4.69 -4.27
CA PHE A 174 -9.99 -4.74 -3.24
C PHE A 174 -10.12 -6.08 -2.51
N HIS A 175 -9.67 -7.16 -3.15
CA HIS A 175 -9.79 -8.53 -2.66
C HIS A 175 -8.44 -9.17 -2.36
N TRP A 176 -7.35 -8.41 -2.44
CA TRP A 176 -5.99 -8.91 -2.31
C TRP A 176 -5.73 -9.68 -1.00
N ASP A 177 -6.32 -9.27 0.11
CA ASP A 177 -6.13 -9.99 1.39
C ASP A 177 -7.19 -11.05 1.68
N LYS A 178 -8.28 -11.06 0.88
CA LYS A 178 -9.50 -11.85 1.12
C LYS A 178 -9.47 -13.20 0.42
N ALA A 179 -8.83 -13.28 -0.74
CA ALA A 179 -8.84 -14.47 -1.57
C ALA A 179 -7.47 -14.68 -2.25
N GLN A 180 -7.20 -15.94 -2.57
CA GLN A 180 -6.00 -16.33 -3.29
C GLN A 180 -6.10 -15.87 -4.75
N LEU A 181 -5.07 -15.19 -5.23
CA LEU A 181 -4.99 -14.77 -6.62
C LEU A 181 -4.54 -15.93 -7.52
N VAL A 182 -5.29 -16.19 -8.59
CA VAL A 182 -5.00 -17.21 -9.61
C VAL A 182 -4.70 -16.50 -10.92
N CYS A 183 -3.66 -16.94 -11.62
CA CYS A 183 -3.14 -16.28 -12.82
C CYS A 183 -2.91 -17.26 -13.96
N TYR A 184 -3.28 -16.84 -15.18
CA TYR A 184 -3.01 -17.55 -16.42
C TYR A 184 -1.75 -16.99 -17.10
N GLN A 185 -0.87 -17.87 -17.53
CA GLN A 185 0.33 -17.61 -18.32
C GLN A 185 0.05 -18.01 -19.77
N GLY A 186 0.37 -17.13 -20.72
CA GLY A 186 0.36 -17.51 -22.14
C GLY A 186 1.53 -18.43 -22.50
N GLU A 187 1.50 -18.99 -23.72
CA GLU A 187 2.59 -19.83 -24.25
C GLU A 187 3.96 -19.13 -24.26
N ASP A 188 3.98 -17.79 -24.28
CA ASP A 188 5.17 -16.93 -24.20
C ASP A 188 5.80 -16.82 -22.80
N GLY A 189 5.24 -17.48 -21.79
CA GLY A 189 5.71 -17.41 -20.41
C GLY A 189 5.31 -16.13 -19.65
N ARG A 190 4.47 -15.27 -20.24
CA ARG A 190 3.96 -14.04 -19.62
C ARG A 190 2.58 -14.23 -19.01
N VAL A 191 2.35 -13.65 -17.83
CA VAL A 191 1.04 -13.63 -17.17
C VAL A 191 0.10 -12.70 -17.94
N SER A 192 -1.08 -13.19 -18.35
CA SER A 192 -2.03 -12.40 -19.15
C SER A 192 -3.30 -12.03 -18.39
N GLN A 193 -3.82 -12.91 -17.52
CA GLN A 193 -5.05 -12.67 -16.78
C GLN A 193 -4.96 -13.24 -15.36
N CYS A 194 -5.27 -12.45 -14.34
CA CYS A 194 -5.44 -12.95 -12.97
C CYS A 194 -6.81 -12.59 -12.41
N GLY A 195 -7.30 -13.41 -11.49
CA GLY A 195 -8.54 -13.18 -10.77
C GLY A 195 -8.53 -13.88 -9.41
N PHE A 196 -9.46 -13.50 -8.55
CA PHE A 196 -9.72 -14.23 -7.31
C PHE A 196 -10.68 -15.37 -7.62
N GLY A 197 -10.40 -16.57 -7.10
CA GLY A 197 -11.39 -17.65 -7.07
C GLY A 197 -12.70 -17.20 -6.39
N CYS A 198 -13.74 -18.02 -6.50
CA CYS A 198 -15.12 -17.66 -6.14
C CYS A 198 -15.25 -16.71 -4.93
N LYS A 199 -16.03 -15.63 -5.15
CA LYS A 199 -16.53 -14.67 -4.15
C LYS A 199 -16.92 -15.40 -2.86
N SER A 200 -16.70 -14.77 -1.70
CA SER A 200 -17.12 -15.29 -0.38
C SER A 200 -18.45 -16.06 -0.54
N PRO A 201 -18.45 -17.39 -0.31
CA PRO A 201 -19.61 -18.20 -0.63
C PRO A 201 -20.81 -17.59 0.09
N ASP A 202 -21.91 -17.37 -0.65
CA ASP A 202 -23.19 -17.03 -0.03
C ASP A 202 -23.64 -18.25 0.75
N SER A 203 -23.08 -18.39 1.95
CA SER A 203 -23.19 -19.58 2.77
C SER A 203 -24.66 -19.85 3.08
N ALA A 204 -25.50 -18.82 3.15
CA ALA A 204 -26.92 -18.98 3.36
C ALA A 204 -27.61 -19.57 2.12
N ALA A 205 -27.32 -19.08 0.92
CA ALA A 205 -27.89 -19.61 -0.32
C ALA A 205 -27.41 -21.05 -0.61
N ILE A 206 -26.13 -21.34 -0.37
CA ILE A 206 -25.54 -22.68 -0.57
C ILE A 206 -26.13 -23.68 0.44
N VAL A 207 -26.25 -23.29 1.71
CA VAL A 207 -26.88 -24.12 2.74
C VAL A 207 -28.34 -24.42 2.39
N ASN A 208 -29.09 -23.41 1.94
CA ASN A 208 -30.50 -23.57 1.57
C ASN A 208 -30.68 -24.41 0.30
N SER A 209 -29.79 -24.29 -0.69
CA SER A 209 -29.87 -25.07 -1.93
C SER A 209 -29.49 -26.53 -1.71
N VAL A 210 -28.49 -26.82 -0.85
CA VAL A 210 -28.12 -28.18 -0.46
C VAL A 210 -29.25 -28.85 0.35
N ALA A 211 -29.83 -28.15 1.32
CA ALA A 211 -30.95 -28.66 2.10
C ALA A 211 -32.20 -28.93 1.22
N ALA A 212 -32.49 -28.02 0.28
CA ALA A 212 -33.61 -28.18 -0.65
C ALA A 212 -33.38 -29.32 -1.65
N ALA A 213 -32.16 -29.46 -2.19
CA ALA A 213 -31.82 -30.56 -3.10
C ALA A 213 -31.82 -31.94 -2.40
N ALA A 214 -31.50 -31.97 -1.11
CA ALA A 214 -31.53 -33.18 -0.29
C ALA A 214 -32.93 -33.51 0.28
N GLY A 215 -33.92 -32.62 0.12
CA GLY A 215 -35.29 -32.83 0.57
C GLY A 215 -35.46 -32.96 2.09
N LEU A 216 -34.58 -32.34 2.87
CA LEU A 216 -34.54 -32.51 4.33
C LEU A 216 -35.49 -31.55 5.04
N ALA A 217 -36.17 -32.05 6.08
CA ALA A 217 -36.93 -31.23 7.04
C ALA A 217 -36.61 -31.68 8.47
N GLY A 218 -36.18 -30.75 9.34
CA GLY A 218 -35.96 -31.00 10.77
C GLY A 218 -34.50 -30.94 11.23
N PRO A 219 -34.13 -31.53 12.40
CA PRO A 219 -32.82 -31.34 13.03
C PRO A 219 -31.61 -31.78 12.19
N SER A 220 -31.81 -32.66 11.19
CA SER A 220 -30.81 -33.02 10.18
C SER A 220 -30.43 -31.86 9.25
N GLU A 221 -31.38 -30.97 8.97
CA GLU A 221 -31.13 -29.74 8.23
C GLU A 221 -30.16 -28.87 9.01
N ALA A 222 -30.40 -28.63 10.30
CA ALA A 222 -29.55 -27.80 11.15
C ALA A 222 -28.10 -28.34 11.27
N ALA A 223 -27.93 -29.66 11.31
CA ALA A 223 -26.62 -30.31 11.28
C ALA A 223 -25.90 -30.08 9.94
N MET A 224 -26.59 -30.26 8.80
CA MET A 224 -26.03 -29.94 7.48
C MET A 224 -25.73 -28.44 7.31
N ARG A 225 -26.59 -27.56 7.84
CA ARG A 225 -26.35 -26.11 7.83
C ARG A 225 -25.07 -25.73 8.58
N THR A 226 -24.79 -26.41 9.68
CA THR A 226 -23.60 -26.18 10.50
C THR A 226 -22.35 -26.72 9.80
N ALA A 227 -22.39 -27.94 9.28
CA ALA A 227 -21.28 -28.54 8.55
C ALA A 227 -20.90 -27.75 7.28
N ALA A 228 -21.89 -27.29 6.51
CA ALA A 228 -21.65 -26.46 5.33
C ALA A 228 -21.14 -25.05 5.67
N ARG A 229 -21.52 -24.51 6.83
CA ARG A 229 -20.99 -23.23 7.33
C ARG A 229 -19.51 -23.35 7.71
N ASP A 230 -19.13 -24.42 8.39
CA ASP A 230 -17.73 -24.67 8.77
C ASP A 230 -16.84 -24.92 7.53
N PHE A 231 -17.34 -25.68 6.55
CA PHE A 231 -16.71 -25.85 5.24
C PHE A 231 -16.43 -24.53 4.52
N CYS A 232 -17.37 -23.59 4.54
CA CYS A 232 -17.21 -22.26 3.93
C CYS A 232 -16.29 -21.33 4.73
N ARG A 233 -16.11 -21.58 6.03
CA ARG A 233 -15.35 -20.71 6.95
C ARG A 233 -13.87 -21.06 6.99
N GLU A 234 -13.53 -22.34 6.78
CA GLU A 234 -12.14 -22.80 6.71
C GLU A 234 -11.52 -22.57 5.32
N GLY A 235 -12.34 -22.43 4.27
CA GLY A 235 -11.87 -22.30 2.90
C GLY A 235 -11.58 -23.67 2.28
N CYS A 236 -11.68 -23.77 0.95
CA CYS A 236 -11.33 -24.99 0.23
C CYS A 236 -9.83 -25.26 0.37
N PHE A 237 -9.46 -26.11 1.33
CA PHE A 237 -8.11 -26.66 1.38
C PHE A 237 -8.03 -27.92 0.54
N ALA A 238 -7.28 -27.84 -0.56
CA ALA A 238 -6.75 -29.01 -1.25
C ALA A 238 -5.85 -29.75 -0.26
N THR A 239 -6.40 -30.78 0.38
CA THR A 239 -5.60 -31.71 1.17
C THR A 239 -5.15 -32.81 0.23
N ASN A 240 -3.94 -32.61 -0.29
CA ASN A 240 -3.16 -33.48 -1.18
C ASN A 240 -3.19 -33.03 -2.66
N ASN A 241 -2.02 -33.16 -3.31
CA ASN A 241 -1.63 -32.74 -4.67
C ASN A 241 -2.42 -33.36 -5.85
N ALA A 242 -3.69 -33.71 -5.68
CA ALA A 242 -4.48 -34.39 -6.71
C ALA A 242 -5.90 -33.84 -6.90
N THR A 243 -6.19 -32.64 -6.40
CA THR A 243 -7.48 -31.98 -6.64
C THR A 243 -7.25 -30.79 -7.56
N ASP A 244 -7.75 -30.94 -8.78
CA ASP A 244 -7.54 -30.04 -9.91
C ASP A 244 -8.24 -28.69 -9.69
N PRO A 245 -7.51 -27.56 -9.64
CA PRO A 245 -8.09 -26.22 -9.59
C PRO A 245 -8.89 -25.84 -10.85
N PHE A 246 -8.81 -26.62 -11.94
CA PHE A 246 -9.45 -26.31 -13.23
C PHE A 246 -10.92 -26.73 -13.36
N SER A 247 -11.54 -27.34 -12.35
CA SER A 247 -12.97 -27.69 -12.41
C SER A 247 -13.91 -26.47 -12.49
N GLU A 248 -13.38 -25.25 -12.33
CA GLU A 248 -14.13 -23.99 -12.37
C GLU A 248 -14.16 -23.32 -13.77
N PHE A 249 -13.48 -23.85 -14.79
CA PHE A 249 -13.45 -23.26 -16.13
C PHE A 249 -14.37 -24.00 -17.12
N ALA A 250 -15.11 -23.25 -17.93
CA ALA A 250 -15.92 -23.84 -19.00
C ALA A 250 -15.04 -24.38 -20.15
N PRO A 251 -15.44 -25.47 -20.84
CA PRO A 251 -14.73 -25.94 -22.02
C PRO A 251 -14.69 -24.84 -23.09
N GLY A 252 -13.50 -24.49 -23.59
CA GLY A 252 -13.32 -23.48 -24.65
C GLY A 252 -12.86 -22.09 -24.19
N GLY A 253 -12.44 -21.92 -22.93
CA GLY A 253 -11.64 -20.76 -22.52
C GLY A 253 -12.38 -19.41 -22.41
N ARG A 254 -13.71 -19.42 -22.30
CA ARG A 254 -14.50 -18.19 -22.06
C ARG A 254 -15.34 -18.33 -20.79
N GLY A 255 -14.88 -17.71 -19.71
CA GLY A 255 -15.66 -17.47 -18.49
C GLY A 255 -15.50 -18.48 -17.34
N PHE A 256 -15.80 -17.98 -16.14
CA PHE A 256 -15.86 -18.72 -14.86
C PHE A 256 -17.19 -19.50 -14.77
N ARG A 257 -17.17 -20.78 -14.41
CA ARG A 257 -18.39 -21.49 -14.01
C ARG A 257 -18.76 -21.06 -12.60
N GLY A 258 -19.68 -20.10 -12.48
CA GLY A 258 -20.53 -20.04 -11.29
C GLY A 258 -21.31 -21.35 -11.13
N PHE A 259 -21.86 -21.61 -9.94
CA PHE A 259 -22.65 -22.80 -9.55
C PHE A 259 -23.88 -23.04 -10.45
N ALA A 260 -23.65 -23.42 -11.70
CA ALA A 260 -24.66 -23.77 -12.68
C ALA A 260 -24.04 -24.79 -13.64
N GLY A 261 -24.26 -26.07 -13.32
CA GLY A 261 -24.02 -27.17 -14.24
C GLY A 261 -23.34 -28.38 -13.62
N GLY A 262 -24.11 -29.15 -12.85
CA GLY A 262 -24.07 -30.61 -12.87
C GLY A 262 -22.80 -31.30 -12.35
N THR A 263 -22.93 -31.77 -11.10
CA THR A 263 -22.39 -33.01 -10.52
C THR A 263 -20.91 -33.32 -10.70
N GLN A 264 -20.17 -32.89 -9.67
CA GLN A 264 -19.06 -33.56 -8.95
C GLN A 264 -17.88 -32.60 -8.74
N ALA A 265 -18.03 -31.67 -7.79
CA ALA A 265 -16.91 -31.01 -7.12
C ALA A 265 -16.53 -31.92 -5.93
N VAL A 266 -15.50 -32.76 -6.06
CA VAL A 266 -14.08 -32.44 -5.84
C VAL A 266 -13.87 -31.86 -4.44
N CYS A 267 -13.87 -32.75 -3.45
CA CYS A 267 -12.81 -32.96 -2.45
C CYS A 267 -13.40 -33.68 -1.24
N GLY A 268 -13.02 -34.95 -1.05
CA GLY A 268 -13.19 -35.60 0.23
C GLY A 268 -12.54 -34.78 1.34
N ARG A 269 -13.31 -34.49 2.39
CA ARG A 269 -12.93 -34.43 3.81
C ARG A 269 -14.03 -33.74 4.61
N SER A 270 -14.99 -34.53 5.08
CA SER A 270 -15.71 -34.27 6.33
C SER A 270 -15.56 -35.47 7.27
N CYS A 271 -14.34 -36.03 7.36
CA CYS A 271 -14.06 -37.11 8.31
C CYS A 271 -14.34 -36.68 9.76
N ALA A 272 -14.20 -35.40 10.11
CA ALA A 272 -14.49 -34.92 11.47
C ALA A 272 -15.95 -35.11 11.89
N TRP A 273 -16.91 -34.94 10.98
CA TRP A 273 -18.33 -35.18 11.26
C TRP A 273 -18.61 -36.67 11.43
N TYR A 274 -18.09 -37.52 10.53
CA TYR A 274 -18.25 -38.98 10.60
C TYR A 274 -17.53 -39.61 11.81
N ASP A 275 -16.33 -39.14 12.16
CA ASP A 275 -15.53 -39.59 13.30
C ASP A 275 -16.12 -39.16 14.64
N SER A 276 -16.87 -38.04 14.67
CA SER A 276 -17.58 -37.57 15.87
C SER A 276 -18.89 -38.31 16.17
N LEU A 277 -19.41 -39.12 15.23
CA LEU A 277 -20.62 -39.92 15.43
C LEU A 277 -20.33 -41.13 16.33
N THR A 278 -21.23 -41.43 17.26
CA THR A 278 -21.09 -42.62 18.10
C THR A 278 -21.36 -43.89 17.28
N ALA A 279 -20.85 -45.04 17.73
CA ALA A 279 -21.03 -46.31 17.03
C ALA A 279 -22.51 -46.67 16.80
N THR A 280 -23.37 -46.28 17.75
CA THR A 280 -24.83 -46.39 17.66
C THR A 280 -25.41 -45.55 16.54
N ASP A 281 -24.99 -44.29 16.39
CA ASP A 281 -25.51 -43.38 15.35
C ASP A 281 -25.14 -43.84 13.94
N ARG A 282 -23.92 -44.38 13.78
CA ARG A 282 -23.48 -44.96 12.51
C ARG A 282 -24.32 -46.17 12.12
N SER A 283 -24.59 -47.06 13.07
CA SER A 283 -25.41 -48.26 12.83
C SER A 283 -26.86 -47.92 12.47
N PHE A 284 -27.44 -46.90 13.09
CA PHE A 284 -28.77 -46.41 12.79
C PHE A 284 -28.86 -45.87 11.36
N LEU A 285 -27.95 -44.96 10.98
CA LEU A 285 -27.94 -44.35 9.64
C LEU A 285 -27.69 -45.37 8.53
N LEU A 286 -26.82 -46.37 8.77
CA LEU A 286 -26.61 -47.47 7.83
C LEU A 286 -27.86 -48.35 7.70
N SER A 287 -28.59 -48.61 8.78
CA SER A 287 -29.84 -49.39 8.73
C SER A 287 -30.97 -48.64 7.99
N GLU A 288 -31.04 -47.33 8.16
CA GLU A 288 -32.00 -46.46 7.46
C GLU A 288 -31.68 -46.35 5.96
N SER A 289 -30.40 -46.43 5.58
CA SER A 289 -29.97 -46.45 4.17
C SER A 289 -30.44 -47.68 3.39
N ALA A 290 -30.65 -48.79 4.08
CA ALA A 290 -31.17 -50.02 3.50
C ALA A 290 -32.69 -49.97 3.28
N SER A 291 -33.39 -49.03 3.95
CA SER A 291 -34.83 -48.86 3.83
C SER A 291 -35.18 -47.94 2.66
N SER A 292 -35.97 -48.45 1.70
CA SER A 292 -36.31 -47.71 0.47
C SER A 292 -37.26 -46.53 0.69
N THR A 293 -37.89 -46.44 1.87
CA THR A 293 -38.88 -45.42 2.24
C THR A 293 -38.36 -44.43 3.29
N SER A 294 -37.12 -44.57 3.74
CA SER A 294 -36.55 -43.68 4.76
C SER A 294 -36.20 -42.31 4.18
N PRO A 295 -36.56 -41.20 4.87
CA PRO A 295 -36.11 -39.86 4.48
C PRO A 295 -34.59 -39.66 4.69
N PHE A 296 -33.92 -40.56 5.41
CA PHE A 296 -32.48 -40.49 5.72
C PHE A 296 -31.62 -41.40 4.84
N ARG A 297 -32.24 -42.04 3.84
CA ARG A 297 -31.63 -43.08 3.01
C ARG A 297 -30.32 -42.67 2.33
N ASN A 298 -30.19 -41.39 1.98
CA ASN A 298 -29.06 -40.87 1.19
C ASN A 298 -27.93 -40.28 2.05
N ILE A 299 -28.01 -40.38 3.38
CA ILE A 299 -27.03 -39.77 4.29
C ILE A 299 -25.77 -40.62 4.44
N LEU A 300 -25.88 -41.95 4.43
CA LEU A 300 -24.76 -42.87 4.61
C LEU A 300 -25.10 -44.20 3.96
N THR A 301 -24.34 -44.67 2.96
CA THR A 301 -24.62 -45.97 2.31
C THR A 301 -23.68 -47.08 2.82
N PRO A 302 -24.04 -48.37 2.72
CA PRO A 302 -23.14 -49.48 3.06
C PRO A 302 -21.86 -49.48 2.22
N GLU A 303 -21.92 -48.89 1.02
CA GLU A 303 -20.79 -48.69 0.13
C GLU A 303 -19.87 -47.56 0.58
N ASP A 304 -20.34 -46.58 1.36
CA ASP A 304 -19.48 -45.53 1.94
C ASP A 304 -18.64 -46.05 3.10
N ASP A 305 -19.21 -46.91 3.96
CA ASP A 305 -18.47 -47.61 5.02
C ASP A 305 -17.45 -48.58 4.43
N ARG A 306 -17.86 -49.30 3.38
CA ARG A 306 -16.97 -50.14 2.58
C ARG A 306 -15.94 -49.33 1.81
N ARG A 307 -16.22 -48.11 1.36
CA ARG A 307 -15.26 -47.21 0.70
C ARG A 307 -14.27 -46.58 1.67
N VAL A 308 -14.62 -46.39 2.94
CA VAL A 308 -13.67 -45.97 3.99
C VAL A 308 -12.73 -47.13 4.34
N GLN A 309 -13.25 -48.35 4.44
CA GLN A 309 -12.43 -49.57 4.57
C GLN A 309 -11.66 -49.90 3.29
N GLU A 310 -12.25 -49.67 2.12
CA GLU A 310 -11.60 -49.81 0.83
C GLU A 310 -10.62 -48.66 0.60
N PHE A 311 -10.75 -47.48 1.23
CA PHE A 311 -9.73 -46.42 1.20
C PHE A 311 -8.50 -46.83 2.04
N GLN A 312 -8.72 -47.55 3.15
CA GLN A 312 -7.66 -48.29 3.84
C GLN A 312 -7.09 -49.43 2.98
N PHE A 313 -7.90 -50.06 2.11
CA PHE A 313 -7.47 -51.08 1.14
C PHE A 313 -6.84 -50.48 -0.15
N PHE A 314 -7.17 -49.26 -0.56
CA PHE A 314 -6.72 -48.59 -1.80
C PHE A 314 -5.38 -47.87 -1.59
N CYS A 315 -4.96 -47.66 -0.34
CA CYS A 315 -3.54 -47.57 0.02
C CYS A 315 -2.79 -48.92 -0.12
N GLY A 316 -3.43 -49.97 -0.63
CA GLY A 316 -2.91 -51.32 -0.85
C GLY A 316 -3.55 -52.09 -2.02
N SER A 317 -3.25 -51.66 -3.25
CA SER A 317 -3.17 -52.47 -4.49
C SER A 317 -4.34 -52.57 -5.50
N ALA A 318 -3.94 -52.32 -6.76
CA ALA A 318 -4.24 -53.00 -8.03
C ALA A 318 -5.62 -53.63 -8.30
N PHE A 319 -6.64 -52.82 -8.68
CA PHE A 319 -7.76 -53.35 -9.48
C PHE A 319 -8.45 -52.34 -10.41
N ASN A 320 -7.77 -52.09 -11.52
CA ASN A 320 -8.23 -51.99 -12.92
C ASN A 320 -9.63 -51.44 -13.33
N ALA A 321 -9.55 -50.44 -14.21
CA ALA A 321 -9.91 -50.48 -15.65
C ALA A 321 -11.34 -50.64 -16.16
N THR A 322 -12.36 -51.05 -15.40
CA THR A 322 -13.68 -51.34 -16.01
C THR A 322 -14.72 -50.22 -15.92
N LEU A 323 -14.45 -49.13 -15.20
CA LEU A 323 -15.39 -48.00 -15.10
C LEU A 323 -15.04 -46.80 -15.99
N SER A 324 -13.87 -46.82 -16.63
CA SER A 324 -13.43 -45.73 -17.55
C SER A 324 -14.04 -45.83 -18.96
N ALA A 325 -14.81 -46.89 -19.25
CA ALA A 325 -15.39 -47.10 -20.57
C ALA A 325 -16.77 -46.42 -20.76
N THR A 326 -17.43 -46.00 -19.68
CA THR A 326 -18.80 -45.44 -19.77
C THR A 326 -18.81 -43.90 -19.92
N PHE A 327 -17.70 -43.22 -19.64
CA PHE A 327 -17.61 -41.75 -19.64
C PHE A 327 -16.78 -41.14 -20.79
N GLY A 328 -16.48 -41.92 -21.83
CA GLY A 328 -15.98 -41.36 -23.10
C GLY A 328 -14.55 -40.83 -23.07
N PHE A 329 -13.70 -41.32 -22.18
CA PHE A 329 -12.26 -41.02 -22.19
C PHE A 329 -11.46 -42.33 -22.22
N ALA A 330 -11.17 -42.83 -23.42
CA ALA A 330 -10.24 -43.93 -23.60
C ALA A 330 -8.78 -43.41 -23.50
N GLY A 331 -7.97 -44.00 -22.62
CA GLY A 331 -6.50 -43.93 -22.72
C GLY A 331 -5.75 -42.90 -21.87
N ARG A 332 -6.10 -42.65 -20.61
CA ARG A 332 -5.16 -42.04 -19.64
C ARG A 332 -4.91 -42.94 -18.42
N GLY A 333 -3.88 -43.75 -18.58
CA GLY A 333 -3.18 -44.56 -17.57
C GLY A 333 -1.79 -44.97 -18.09
N GLY A 334 -1.24 -44.18 -19.01
CA GLY A 334 0.01 -44.45 -19.68
C GLY A 334 0.53 -43.14 -20.26
N GLN A 335 1.67 -42.70 -19.72
CA GLN A 335 2.42 -41.50 -20.09
C GLN A 335 1.83 -40.17 -19.58
N ASP A 336 1.83 -40.00 -18.26
CA ASP A 336 1.91 -38.68 -17.63
C ASP A 336 3.31 -38.09 -17.86
N ALA A 337 3.56 -37.64 -19.10
CA ALA A 337 4.54 -36.58 -19.33
C ALA A 337 3.88 -35.24 -18.99
N ARG A 338 4.68 -34.26 -18.54
CA ARG A 338 4.40 -32.86 -18.15
C ARG A 338 3.40 -32.03 -18.99
N ALA A 339 2.80 -32.58 -20.03
CA ALA A 339 2.12 -31.89 -21.12
C ALA A 339 0.60 -31.69 -20.96
N SER A 340 0.01 -31.93 -19.78
CA SER A 340 -1.45 -31.89 -19.63
C SER A 340 -2.01 -31.21 -18.37
N ALA A 341 -1.34 -30.15 -17.90
CA ALA A 341 -2.08 -28.97 -17.46
C ALA A 341 -2.58 -28.23 -18.72
N PRO A 342 -3.66 -27.42 -18.71
CA PRO A 342 -3.84 -26.43 -19.77
C PRO A 342 -2.52 -25.66 -19.85
N PRO A 343 -1.94 -25.41 -21.03
CA PRO A 343 -0.71 -24.66 -21.13
C PRO A 343 -0.84 -23.36 -20.34
N GLY A 344 -0.05 -23.22 -19.26
CA GLY A 344 0.21 -21.94 -18.59
C GLY A 344 -0.57 -21.55 -17.33
N ALA A 345 -1.39 -22.36 -16.69
CA ALA A 345 -1.89 -21.95 -15.36
C ALA A 345 -0.88 -22.30 -14.24
N MET A 346 -0.32 -21.26 -13.60
CA MET A 346 0.75 -21.36 -12.60
C MET A 346 0.57 -20.33 -11.49
N TYR A 347 0.92 -20.71 -10.26
CA TYR A 347 1.07 -19.78 -9.13
C TYR A 347 2.53 -19.29 -9.07
N TRP A 348 2.84 -18.16 -8.42
CA TRP A 348 4.18 -17.55 -8.54
C TRP A 348 4.96 -17.54 -7.22
N TRP A 349 6.25 -17.90 -7.29
CA TRP A 349 7.30 -17.63 -6.30
C TRP A 349 8.57 -17.18 -7.04
N ARG A 350 9.10 -15.96 -6.83
CA ARG A 350 10.33 -15.46 -7.50
C ARG A 350 10.37 -15.76 -9.01
N ALA A 351 9.35 -15.34 -9.74
CA ALA A 351 9.25 -15.64 -11.17
C ALA A 351 9.16 -17.15 -11.53
N ALA A 352 8.78 -18.05 -10.60
CA ALA A 352 8.68 -19.50 -10.85
C ALA A 352 7.26 -20.07 -10.60
N PRO A 353 6.82 -21.05 -11.42
CA PRO A 353 5.60 -21.81 -11.20
C PRO A 353 5.54 -22.46 -9.83
N GLN A 354 4.40 -22.33 -9.19
CA GLN A 354 3.96 -23.06 -8.02
C GLN A 354 2.69 -23.82 -8.43
N ASN A 355 2.51 -25.02 -7.85
CA ASN A 355 1.38 -25.90 -8.14
C ASN A 355 0.17 -25.64 -7.22
N VAL A 356 0.37 -24.87 -6.13
CA VAL A 356 -0.67 -24.54 -5.14
C VAL A 356 -0.66 -23.05 -4.81
N PRO A 357 -1.84 -22.42 -4.62
CA PRO A 357 -1.96 -21.03 -4.21
C PRO A 357 -1.49 -20.81 -2.77
N ASN A 358 -0.70 -19.76 -2.53
CA ASN A 358 -0.13 -19.43 -1.21
C ASN A 358 -0.49 -17.98 -0.79
N LEU A 359 -1.44 -17.84 0.13
CA LEU A 359 -1.88 -16.53 0.63
C LEU A 359 -0.79 -15.79 1.43
N THR A 360 0.08 -16.52 2.13
CA THR A 360 1.21 -15.92 2.86
C THR A 360 2.22 -15.29 1.90
N TYR A 361 2.44 -15.89 0.73
CA TYR A 361 3.29 -15.32 -0.31
C TYR A 361 2.68 -14.02 -0.87
N GLN A 362 1.38 -14.05 -1.20
CA GLN A 362 0.65 -12.88 -1.70
C GLN A 362 0.68 -11.70 -0.71
N ARG A 363 0.55 -11.96 0.59
CA ARG A 363 0.70 -10.94 1.64
C ARG A 363 2.14 -10.41 1.75
N ARG A 364 3.14 -11.29 1.63
CA ARG A 364 4.56 -10.88 1.62
C ARG A 364 4.92 -10.04 0.40
N ALA A 365 4.38 -10.37 -0.76
CA ALA A 365 4.56 -9.59 -1.99
C ALA A 365 4.03 -8.16 -1.81
N LEU A 366 2.80 -8.02 -1.30
CA LEU A 366 2.22 -6.70 -1.01
C LEU A 366 3.03 -5.94 0.03
N SER A 367 3.44 -6.59 1.10
CA SER A 367 4.25 -5.98 2.17
C SER A 367 5.61 -5.47 1.65
N GLN A 368 6.26 -6.21 0.74
CA GLN A 368 7.47 -5.73 0.07
C GLN A 368 7.20 -4.61 -0.93
N GLY A 369 6.09 -4.68 -1.69
CA GLY A 369 5.66 -3.58 -2.56
C GLY A 369 5.43 -2.29 -1.76
N GLN A 370 4.74 -2.39 -0.62
CA GLN A 370 4.50 -1.27 0.29
C GLN A 370 5.80 -0.68 0.84
N SER A 371 6.77 -1.54 1.15
CA SER A 371 8.10 -1.11 1.60
C SER A 371 8.86 -0.41 0.47
N ALA A 372 8.80 -0.94 -0.76
CA ALA A 372 9.46 -0.35 -1.92
C ALA A 372 8.91 1.04 -2.24
N TYR A 373 7.58 1.19 -2.15
CA TYR A 373 6.92 2.49 -2.28
C TYR A 373 7.41 3.47 -1.22
N PHE A 374 7.38 3.07 0.05
CA PHE A 374 7.81 3.87 1.19
C PHE A 374 9.27 4.34 1.04
N VAL A 375 10.19 3.41 0.74
CA VAL A 375 11.61 3.73 0.53
C VAL A 375 11.80 4.66 -0.66
N ALA A 376 11.11 4.42 -1.78
CA ALA A 376 11.24 5.26 -2.97
C ALA A 376 10.74 6.69 -2.73
N VAL A 377 9.65 6.87 -1.97
CA VAL A 377 9.16 8.19 -1.57
C VAL A 377 10.18 8.90 -0.68
N VAL A 378 10.65 8.25 0.39
CA VAL A 378 11.63 8.85 1.31
C VAL A 378 12.94 9.21 0.61
N LEU A 379 13.48 8.34 -0.25
CA LEU A 379 14.68 8.68 -1.04
C LEU A 379 14.46 9.91 -1.94
N ASN A 380 13.27 10.07 -2.50
CA ASN A 380 12.92 11.25 -3.29
C ASN A 380 12.57 12.49 -2.44
N LYS A 381 12.37 12.34 -1.13
CA LYS A 381 12.25 13.49 -0.21
C LYS A 381 13.58 14.21 -0.01
N ILE A 382 14.69 13.47 -0.03
CA ILE A 382 16.03 14.08 0.02
C ILE A 382 16.20 15.09 -1.12
N ILE A 383 15.86 14.73 -2.35
CA ILE A 383 15.93 15.70 -3.46
C ILE A 383 14.90 16.82 -3.32
N ALA A 384 13.69 16.53 -2.85
CA ALA A 384 12.66 17.54 -2.60
C ALA A 384 13.14 18.60 -1.61
N ALA A 385 13.80 18.17 -0.54
CA ALA A 385 14.36 19.07 0.44
C ALA A 385 15.48 19.94 -0.16
N LEU A 386 16.36 19.34 -0.96
CA LEU A 386 17.42 20.06 -1.68
C LEU A 386 16.86 21.08 -2.70
N MET A 387 15.78 20.76 -3.39
CA MET A 387 15.10 21.68 -4.31
C MET A 387 14.44 22.84 -3.56
N SER A 388 13.70 22.55 -2.48
CA SER A 388 13.05 23.56 -1.65
C SER A 388 14.02 24.46 -0.89
N LYS A 389 15.30 24.07 -0.77
CA LYS A 389 16.35 24.87 -0.13
C LYS A 389 16.55 26.24 -0.78
N THR A 390 16.41 26.31 -2.10
CA THR A 390 16.66 27.53 -2.89
C THR A 390 15.49 27.84 -3.80
N ARG A 391 14.97 29.06 -3.77
CA ARG A 391 13.87 29.48 -4.65
C ARG A 391 14.35 29.97 -6.01
N LYS A 392 15.47 30.70 -6.06
CA LYS A 392 16.01 31.31 -7.29
C LYS A 392 17.49 31.02 -7.53
N LEU A 393 18.29 30.92 -6.46
CA LEU A 393 19.71 30.57 -6.58
C LEU A 393 19.92 29.10 -6.96
N SER A 394 21.13 28.80 -7.45
CA SER A 394 21.50 27.41 -7.71
C SER A 394 21.91 26.78 -6.39
N ILE A 395 21.69 25.49 -6.26
CA ILE A 395 22.19 24.76 -5.11
C ILE A 395 23.72 24.80 -5.01
N PHE A 396 24.43 24.95 -6.14
CA PHE A 396 25.88 25.06 -6.18
C PHE A 396 26.39 26.41 -5.68
N SER A 397 25.64 27.49 -5.89
CA SER A 397 26.00 28.81 -5.36
C SER A 397 25.68 28.95 -3.88
N GLN A 398 24.58 28.35 -3.41
CA GLN A 398 24.20 28.38 -1.99
C GLN A 398 24.99 27.37 -1.14
N GLY A 399 25.52 26.31 -1.78
CA GLY A 399 26.24 25.22 -1.12
C GLY A 399 25.29 24.15 -0.55
N ILE A 400 25.54 22.89 -0.90
CA ILE A 400 24.71 21.74 -0.49
C ILE A 400 24.80 21.52 1.03
N MET A 401 26.00 21.65 1.62
CA MET A 401 26.29 21.28 3.02
C MET A 401 26.32 22.45 4.02
N ASN A 402 25.91 23.66 3.62
CA ASN A 402 25.93 24.81 4.53
C ASN A 402 24.99 24.65 5.74
N ASN A 403 23.90 23.91 5.58
CA ASN A 403 22.95 23.60 6.64
C ASN A 403 23.24 22.20 7.22
N LYS A 404 24.04 22.15 8.29
CA LYS A 404 24.41 20.90 8.97
C LYS A 404 23.21 20.21 9.62
N PHE A 405 22.21 20.97 10.06
CA PHE A 405 21.01 20.42 10.69
C PHE A 405 20.14 19.68 9.67
N MET A 406 20.06 20.17 8.43
CA MET A 406 19.40 19.46 7.31
C MET A 406 20.07 18.12 7.00
N LEU A 407 21.41 18.08 6.99
CA LEU A 407 22.16 16.83 6.78
C LEU A 407 21.89 15.81 7.90
N MET A 408 21.87 16.26 9.15
CA MET A 408 21.48 15.41 10.29
C MET A 408 20.05 14.86 10.12
N GLY A 409 19.13 15.67 9.59
CA GLY A 409 17.77 15.26 9.23
C GLY A 409 17.74 14.10 8.23
N PHE A 410 18.52 14.16 7.16
CA PHE A 410 18.59 13.06 6.18
C PHE A 410 19.20 11.78 6.76
N VAL A 411 20.20 11.90 7.64
CA VAL A 411 20.76 10.73 8.33
C VAL A 411 19.72 10.10 9.26
N PHE A 412 19.00 10.93 10.02
CA PHE A 412 17.93 10.47 10.90
C PHE A 412 16.81 9.77 10.13
N GLU A 413 16.37 10.35 9.01
CA GLU A 413 15.38 9.76 8.10
C GLU A 413 15.86 8.41 7.55
N ALA A 414 17.11 8.32 7.07
CA ALA A 414 17.67 7.07 6.57
C ALA A 414 17.71 5.96 7.65
N ILE A 415 18.04 6.33 8.90
CA ILE A 415 18.02 5.38 10.03
C ILE A 415 16.61 4.88 10.29
N ILE A 416 15.61 5.76 10.35
CA ILE A 416 14.21 5.36 10.56
C ILE A 416 13.73 4.41 9.46
N VAL A 417 14.04 4.70 8.19
CA VAL A 417 13.64 3.84 7.08
C VAL A 417 14.25 2.45 7.21
N VAL A 418 15.55 2.37 7.50
CA VAL A 418 16.25 1.09 7.70
C VAL A 418 15.63 0.33 8.87
N LEU A 419 15.30 1.01 9.99
CA LEU A 419 14.62 0.38 11.11
C LEU A 419 13.25 -0.17 10.71
N ILE A 420 12.40 0.62 10.06
CA ILE A 420 11.04 0.23 9.66
C ILE A 420 11.05 -0.95 8.67
N VAL A 421 12.04 -1.05 7.79
CA VAL A 421 12.08 -2.09 6.74
C VAL A 421 12.71 -3.41 7.23
N TYR A 422 13.71 -3.35 8.11
CA TYR A 422 14.51 -4.53 8.48
C TYR A 422 14.23 -5.07 9.89
N VAL A 423 13.58 -4.31 10.78
CA VAL A 423 13.30 -4.76 12.15
C VAL A 423 11.97 -5.53 12.20
N PRO A 424 11.96 -6.84 12.52
CA PRO A 424 10.75 -7.66 12.41
C PRO A 424 9.55 -7.19 13.26
N PRO A 425 9.73 -6.71 14.52
CA PRO A 425 8.63 -6.10 15.27
C PRO A 425 7.98 -4.90 14.55
N LEU A 426 8.78 -4.06 13.88
CA LEU A 426 8.29 -2.90 13.15
C LEU A 426 7.57 -3.33 11.86
N ASN A 427 8.08 -4.37 11.19
CA ASN A 427 7.44 -4.94 9.99
C ASN A 427 5.99 -5.38 10.24
N VAL A 428 5.69 -5.91 11.43
CA VAL A 428 4.32 -6.30 11.79
C VAL A 428 3.41 -5.08 11.99
N VAL A 429 3.93 -4.00 12.57
CA VAL A 429 3.16 -2.78 12.88
C VAL A 429 2.92 -1.94 11.62
N PHE A 430 3.94 -1.78 10.78
CA PHE A 430 3.90 -0.94 9.58
C PHE A 430 3.45 -1.70 8.33
N SER A 431 3.19 -3.01 8.45
CA SER A 431 2.93 -3.93 7.32
C SER A 431 4.06 -3.95 6.28
N THR A 432 5.29 -3.66 6.69
CA THR A 432 6.49 -3.65 5.84
C THR A 432 7.20 -4.99 5.80
N GLY A 433 8.05 -5.18 4.80
CA GLY A 433 8.81 -6.38 4.54
C GLY A 433 10.23 -6.04 4.12
N PRO A 434 11.20 -6.92 4.40
CA PRO A 434 12.60 -6.65 4.11
C PRO A 434 12.82 -6.52 2.59
N LEU A 435 13.46 -5.43 2.18
CA LEU A 435 13.80 -5.16 0.79
C LEU A 435 15.17 -5.73 0.44
N TYR A 436 15.29 -6.31 -0.75
CA TYR A 436 16.60 -6.64 -1.32
C TYR A 436 17.30 -5.36 -1.79
N GLY A 437 18.64 -5.32 -1.73
CA GLY A 437 19.41 -4.10 -2.04
C GLY A 437 19.11 -3.48 -3.41
N LEU A 438 18.81 -4.29 -4.44
CA LEU A 438 18.43 -3.79 -5.77
C LEU A 438 17.13 -2.98 -5.78
N HIS A 439 16.20 -3.27 -4.86
CA HIS A 439 14.92 -2.58 -4.76
C HIS A 439 15.01 -1.20 -4.11
N TRP A 440 16.20 -0.79 -3.64
CA TRP A 440 16.47 0.57 -3.18
C TRP A 440 16.79 1.53 -4.34
N LEU A 441 17.29 0.99 -5.45
CA LEU A 441 17.74 1.77 -6.61
C LEU A 441 16.63 2.37 -7.49
N PRO A 442 15.38 1.85 -7.57
CA PRO A 442 14.34 2.40 -8.43
C PRO A 442 14.02 3.88 -8.20
N GLY A 443 14.30 4.42 -7.01
CA GLY A 443 14.13 5.85 -6.71
C GLY A 443 15.20 6.77 -7.31
N LEU A 444 16.40 6.25 -7.65
CA LEU A 444 17.53 7.07 -8.08
C LEU A 444 17.38 7.75 -9.45
N PRO A 445 16.79 7.12 -10.49
CA PRO A 445 16.55 7.80 -11.75
C PRO A 445 15.64 9.02 -11.59
N TRP A 446 14.62 8.89 -10.73
CA TRP A 446 13.70 9.98 -10.40
C TRP A 446 14.39 11.09 -9.61
N PHE A 447 15.32 10.75 -8.73
CA PHE A 447 16.16 11.72 -8.02
C PHE A 447 16.91 12.62 -9.01
N LEU A 448 17.59 12.03 -10.00
CA LEU A 448 18.34 12.78 -11.02
C LEU A 448 17.41 13.64 -11.89
N LEU A 449 16.25 13.09 -12.28
CA LEU A 449 15.26 13.82 -13.07
C LEU A 449 14.72 15.04 -12.32
N CYS A 450 14.35 14.89 -11.06
CA CYS A 450 13.89 15.99 -10.20
C CYS A 450 14.99 17.07 -10.06
N PHE A 451 16.23 16.65 -9.81
CA PHE A 451 17.36 17.56 -9.69
C PHE A 451 17.57 18.39 -10.96
N LEU A 452 17.63 17.73 -12.12
CA LEU A 452 17.81 18.39 -13.42
C LEU A 452 16.64 19.31 -13.76
N TYR A 453 15.41 18.89 -13.44
CA TYR A 453 14.21 19.70 -13.65
C TYR A 453 14.26 21.01 -12.86
N ASP A 454 14.56 20.95 -11.55
CA ASP A 454 14.56 22.15 -10.71
C ASP A 454 15.77 23.06 -10.97
N GLU A 455 16.99 22.52 -11.16
CA GLU A 455 18.13 23.34 -11.54
C GLU A 455 17.96 23.96 -12.93
N GLY A 456 17.39 23.23 -13.89
CA GLY A 456 17.06 23.76 -15.22
C GLY A 456 16.03 24.90 -15.14
N ARG A 457 14.98 24.72 -14.34
CA ARG A 457 13.97 25.75 -14.07
C ARG A 457 14.60 27.00 -13.43
N LYS A 458 15.42 26.83 -12.40
CA LYS A 458 16.12 27.95 -11.72
C LYS A 458 17.12 28.65 -12.64
N ALA A 459 17.84 27.91 -13.48
CA ALA A 459 18.71 28.47 -14.49
C ALA A 459 17.94 29.34 -15.50
N LEU A 460 16.77 28.87 -15.96
CA LEU A 460 15.92 29.62 -16.89
C LEU A 460 15.32 30.89 -16.25
N MET A 461 14.95 30.84 -14.97
CA MET A 461 14.52 32.04 -14.23
C MET A 461 15.64 33.08 -14.07
N ARG A 462 16.89 32.65 -13.92
CA ARG A 462 18.05 33.56 -13.85
C ARG A 462 18.42 34.12 -15.21
N ALA A 463 18.28 33.32 -16.28
CA ALA A 463 18.59 33.76 -17.65
C ALA A 463 17.58 34.79 -18.18
N SER A 464 16.30 34.66 -17.83
CA SER A 464 15.23 35.55 -18.29
C SER A 464 14.39 36.11 -17.13
N PRO A 465 14.88 37.14 -16.41
CA PRO A 465 14.13 37.79 -15.34
C PRO A 465 12.81 38.38 -15.86
N GLY A 466 11.70 38.11 -15.16
CA GLY A 466 10.36 38.50 -15.59
C GLY A 466 9.76 37.64 -16.71
N GLY A 467 10.45 36.57 -17.11
CA GLY A 467 9.97 35.58 -18.08
C GLY A 467 8.77 34.77 -17.58
N TRP A 468 8.20 33.95 -18.47
CA TRP A 468 7.04 33.12 -18.18
C TRP A 468 7.28 32.13 -17.01
N VAL A 469 8.48 31.56 -16.93
CA VAL A 469 8.85 30.60 -15.87
C VAL A 469 8.86 31.25 -14.49
N GLU A 470 9.40 32.46 -14.36
CA GLU A 470 9.38 33.18 -13.08
C GLU A 470 7.95 33.56 -12.72
N ARG A 471 7.14 34.04 -13.67
CA ARG A 471 5.75 34.40 -13.39
C ARG A 471 4.90 33.22 -12.91
N LEU A 472 5.14 32.02 -13.43
CA LEU A 472 4.33 30.83 -13.13
C LEU A 472 4.89 30.00 -11.97
N THR A 473 6.21 29.87 -11.83
CA THR A 473 6.84 28.90 -10.92
C THR A 473 7.60 29.53 -9.76
N TYR A 474 7.79 30.86 -9.75
CA TYR A 474 8.33 31.53 -8.57
C TYR A 474 7.21 31.71 -7.54
N TRP A 475 7.39 31.06 -6.39
CA TRP A 475 6.49 31.03 -5.25
C TRP A 475 7.11 31.70 -4.05
#